data_AF-A0A9Q3Z5B6-F1
#
_entry.id   AF-A0A9Q3Z5B6-F1
#
_cell.length_a   1.000
_cell.length_b   1.000
_cell.length_c   1.000
_cell.angle_alpha   90.00
_cell.angle_beta   90.00
_cell.angle_gamma   90.00
#
_symmetry.space_group_name_H-M   'P 1'
#
loop_
_entity.id
_entity.type
_entity.pdbx_description
1 polymer ?
#
loop_
_entity_poly.entity_id
_entity_poly.type
_entity_poly.pdbx_seq_one_letter_code
_entity_poly.pdbx_strand_id
1 'polypeptide(L)'
;MKIDLTDTTASKINKALVQGRRAIGTPAVGMVLTLVIVTDEENAYDALKAANDASHEHPSRTLVVIKRVSRSPRDRTQSRLDAEVRVGADAGTGETVVLRLHGEVVHHAQSVVLPLLLPDAPVVVWWPVNAPLDPANDPLGALAQRRVTDTYAAEQPVRELSARADTYTPGDTDLSWTRITPWRSMLAAALDQVTCEVKAVEVEGEEFNPSCELLAMWLADRLDVPVRRSLSGGPGLTAVRMATNTGQIVLDRADGSLATLSIQGQPDRAVALKRRETAELIAEELRRLDPDDTYASALRFGVERLNPSLPVPEPEVAPKGEEAAVEAAAEASAPEAQAEAPVNDAAENTAKKAAAK
;
A
#
# COMPACT_ATOMS: atom_id res chain seq x y z
N MET A 1 -27.31 13.03 -0.50
CA MET A 1 -28.43 12.48 0.31
C MET A 1 -28.02 11.13 0.86
N LYS A 2 -28.43 10.81 2.10
CA LYS A 2 -28.25 9.52 2.76
C LYS A 2 -29.61 8.88 3.10
N ILE A 3 -29.70 7.55 3.03
CA ILE A 3 -30.90 6.77 3.35
C ILE A 3 -30.46 5.54 4.15
N ASP A 4 -30.80 5.50 5.43
CA ASP A 4 -30.54 4.37 6.31
C ASP A 4 -31.66 3.32 6.25
N LEU A 5 -31.27 2.05 6.23
CA LEU A 5 -32.14 0.88 6.09
C LEU A 5 -31.74 -0.21 7.10
N THR A 6 -32.43 -0.26 8.24
CA THR A 6 -32.28 -1.35 9.22
C THR A 6 -33.09 -2.58 8.81
N ASP A 7 -32.55 -3.79 9.07
CA ASP A 7 -33.19 -5.08 8.79
C ASP A 7 -33.82 -5.18 7.38
N THR A 8 -32.92 -5.05 6.41
CA THR A 8 -33.25 -4.79 5.01
C THR A 8 -32.92 -5.94 4.08
N THR A 9 -33.24 -5.79 2.80
CA THR A 9 -32.93 -6.76 1.74
C THR A 9 -32.35 -6.02 0.55
N ALA A 10 -31.56 -6.71 -0.30
CA ALA A 10 -30.99 -6.09 -1.49
C ALA A 10 -32.05 -5.47 -2.43
N SER A 11 -33.28 -6.01 -2.47
CA SER A 11 -34.40 -5.40 -3.20
C SER A 11 -34.84 -4.06 -2.61
N LYS A 12 -34.94 -3.94 -1.28
CA LYS A 12 -35.21 -2.66 -0.60
C LYS A 12 -34.07 -1.65 -0.85
N ILE A 13 -32.82 -2.09 -0.84
CA ILE A 13 -31.63 -1.26 -1.13
C ILE A 13 -31.66 -0.74 -2.58
N ASN A 14 -31.91 -1.59 -3.56
CA ASN A 14 -32.08 -1.17 -4.96
C ASN A 14 -33.22 -0.16 -5.13
N LYS A 15 -34.34 -0.35 -4.42
CA LYS A 15 -35.44 0.63 -4.41
C LYS A 15 -35.00 1.98 -3.84
N ALA A 16 -34.20 2.00 -2.78
CA ALA A 16 -33.64 3.22 -2.19
C ALA A 16 -32.65 3.92 -3.14
N LEU A 17 -31.79 3.19 -3.86
CA LEU A 17 -30.91 3.74 -4.90
C LEU A 17 -31.72 4.46 -6.00
N VAL A 18 -32.76 3.80 -6.52
CA VAL A 18 -33.65 4.38 -7.54
C VAL A 18 -34.41 5.61 -7.01
N GLN A 19 -34.85 5.58 -5.75
CA GLN A 19 -35.49 6.74 -5.11
C GLN A 19 -34.51 7.91 -4.93
N GLY A 20 -33.28 7.64 -4.47
CA GLY A 20 -32.23 8.62 -4.30
C GLY A 20 -31.84 9.34 -5.60
N ARG A 21 -31.62 8.57 -6.68
CA ARG A 21 -31.39 9.12 -8.04
C ARG A 21 -32.50 10.05 -8.49
N ARG A 22 -33.76 9.64 -8.33
CA ARG A 22 -34.94 10.46 -8.69
C ARG A 22 -35.02 11.74 -7.87
N ALA A 23 -34.71 11.68 -6.58
CA ALA A 23 -34.76 12.85 -5.69
C ALA A 23 -33.66 13.90 -5.98
N ILE A 24 -32.52 13.48 -6.54
CA ILE A 24 -31.42 14.37 -6.96
C ILE A 24 -31.64 14.90 -8.39
N GLY A 25 -32.55 14.31 -9.16
CA GLY A 25 -32.84 14.71 -10.54
C GLY A 25 -31.83 14.18 -11.58
N THR A 26 -30.96 13.24 -11.20
CA THR A 26 -29.96 12.63 -12.09
C THR A 26 -30.40 11.22 -12.48
N PRO A 27 -30.94 10.99 -13.69
CA PRO A 27 -31.51 9.70 -14.08
C PRO A 27 -30.44 8.63 -14.39
N ALA A 28 -29.24 9.05 -14.83
CA ALA A 28 -28.13 8.18 -15.16
C ALA A 28 -26.84 8.73 -14.54
N VAL A 29 -26.10 7.87 -13.83
CA VAL A 29 -24.73 8.14 -13.39
C VAL A 29 -23.81 7.36 -14.32
N GLY A 30 -22.83 8.04 -14.92
CA GLY A 30 -21.88 7.45 -15.88
C GLY A 30 -20.82 6.58 -15.20
N MET A 31 -21.25 5.57 -14.45
CA MET A 31 -20.37 4.67 -13.70
C MET A 31 -19.71 3.68 -14.65
N VAL A 32 -18.40 3.55 -14.57
CA VAL A 32 -17.59 2.65 -15.43
C VAL A 32 -17.34 1.28 -14.80
N LEU A 33 -17.56 1.12 -13.50
CA LEU A 33 -17.37 -0.15 -12.77
C LEU A 33 -18.18 -0.22 -11.47
N THR A 34 -18.29 -1.43 -10.90
CA THR A 34 -18.71 -1.65 -9.50
C THR A 34 -17.48 -2.01 -8.66
N LEU A 35 -17.18 -1.22 -7.63
CA LEU A 35 -16.10 -1.49 -6.67
C LEU A 35 -16.71 -2.07 -5.40
N VAL A 36 -16.40 -3.33 -5.11
CA VAL A 36 -16.83 -4.04 -3.91
C VAL A 36 -15.67 -4.04 -2.90
N ILE A 37 -15.82 -3.32 -1.79
CA ILE A 37 -14.82 -3.25 -0.73
C ILE A 37 -15.21 -4.24 0.37
N VAL A 38 -14.35 -5.17 0.75
CA VAL A 38 -14.67 -6.20 1.75
C VAL A 38 -13.78 -6.02 2.97
N THR A 39 -14.37 -5.66 4.11
CA THR A 39 -13.64 -5.16 5.28
C THR A 39 -14.40 -5.41 6.59
N ASP A 40 -13.76 -5.14 7.72
CA ASP A 40 -14.39 -4.97 9.03
C ASP A 40 -14.84 -3.51 9.26
N GLU A 41 -15.44 -3.22 10.42
CA GLU A 41 -15.94 -1.86 10.75
C GLU A 41 -14.81 -0.89 11.11
N GLU A 42 -13.64 -1.38 11.53
CA GLU A 42 -12.51 -0.55 11.95
C GLU A 42 -11.84 0.10 10.72
N ASN A 43 -11.58 -0.71 9.70
CA ASN A 43 -10.94 -0.30 8.45
C ASN A 43 -11.92 0.30 7.42
N ALA A 44 -13.24 0.24 7.67
CA ALA A 44 -14.27 0.69 6.73
C ALA A 44 -14.21 2.20 6.40
N TYR A 45 -13.79 3.04 7.34
CA TYR A 45 -13.73 4.49 7.12
C TYR A 45 -12.63 4.84 6.10
N ASP A 46 -11.40 4.38 6.32
CA ASP A 46 -10.27 4.70 5.47
C ASP A 46 -10.35 4.02 4.09
N ALA A 47 -10.86 2.79 4.03
CA ALA A 47 -11.11 2.13 2.75
C ALA A 47 -12.18 2.86 1.91
N LEU A 48 -13.26 3.33 2.54
CA LEU A 48 -14.28 4.12 1.84
C LEU A 48 -13.76 5.51 1.43
N LYS A 49 -12.92 6.15 2.26
CA LYS A 49 -12.25 7.41 1.90
C LYS A 49 -11.36 7.22 0.67
N ALA A 50 -10.49 6.21 0.69
CA ALA A 50 -9.58 5.91 -0.43
C ALA A 50 -10.34 5.60 -1.74
N ALA A 51 -11.43 4.85 -1.67
CA ALA A 51 -12.29 4.57 -2.81
C ALA A 51 -13.05 5.82 -3.32
N ASN A 52 -13.51 6.69 -2.42
CA ASN A 52 -14.13 7.96 -2.78
C ASN A 52 -13.13 8.88 -3.51
N ASP A 53 -11.89 8.95 -3.05
CA ASP A 53 -10.83 9.73 -3.70
C ASP A 53 -10.52 9.15 -5.09
N ALA A 54 -10.32 7.83 -5.21
CA ALA A 54 -10.12 7.13 -6.49
C ALA A 54 -11.32 7.26 -7.47
N SER A 55 -12.54 7.45 -6.97
CA SER A 55 -13.74 7.63 -7.80
C SER A 55 -13.73 8.89 -8.67
N HIS A 56 -12.85 9.85 -8.39
CA HIS A 56 -12.66 11.05 -9.23
C HIS A 56 -12.05 10.70 -10.60
N GLU A 57 -11.20 9.67 -10.65
CA GLU A 57 -10.65 9.14 -11.91
C GLU A 57 -11.52 8.00 -12.47
N HIS A 58 -12.13 7.20 -11.58
CA HIS A 58 -12.93 6.03 -11.95
C HIS A 58 -14.34 6.07 -11.34
N PRO A 59 -15.29 6.82 -11.91
CA PRO A 59 -16.66 6.91 -11.38
C PRO A 59 -17.31 5.53 -11.25
N SER A 60 -17.69 5.14 -10.04
CA SER A 60 -18.05 3.76 -9.72
C SER A 60 -19.30 3.66 -8.82
N ARG A 61 -19.98 2.51 -8.87
CA ARG A 61 -20.83 2.10 -7.75
C ARG A 61 -19.96 1.44 -6.69
N THR A 62 -19.86 2.04 -5.51
CA THR A 62 -19.09 1.50 -4.39
C THR A 62 -20.00 0.71 -3.46
N LEU A 63 -19.71 -0.57 -3.26
CA LEU A 63 -20.41 -1.47 -2.34
C LEU A 63 -19.47 -1.87 -1.20
N VAL A 64 -19.60 -1.25 -0.02
CA VAL A 64 -18.76 -1.56 1.14
C VAL A 64 -19.41 -2.68 1.95
N VAL A 65 -18.86 -3.89 1.87
CA VAL A 65 -19.29 -5.08 2.60
C VAL A 65 -18.53 -5.16 3.94
N ILE A 66 -19.18 -4.69 4.99
CA ILE A 66 -18.69 -4.77 6.37
C ILE A 66 -19.13 -6.10 6.99
N LYS A 67 -18.19 -7.03 7.14
CA LYS A 67 -18.39 -8.34 7.79
C LYS A 67 -18.23 -8.19 9.31
N ARG A 68 -19.32 -8.04 10.07
CA ARG A 68 -19.24 -7.89 11.54
C ARG A 68 -19.07 -9.24 12.24
N VAL A 69 -17.97 -9.39 12.98
CA VAL A 69 -17.73 -10.56 13.83
C VAL A 69 -18.70 -10.56 15.03
N SER A 70 -19.52 -11.61 15.14
CA SER A 70 -20.43 -11.82 16.27
C SER A 70 -19.67 -12.01 17.58
N ARG A 71 -19.86 -11.10 18.55
CA ARG A 71 -19.14 -11.10 19.84
C ARG A 71 -19.74 -12.06 20.88
N SER A 72 -20.97 -12.52 20.70
CA SER A 72 -21.59 -13.57 21.53
C SER A 72 -22.29 -14.65 20.69
N PRO A 73 -22.58 -15.84 21.27
CA PRO A 73 -23.38 -16.87 20.60
C PRO A 73 -24.79 -16.40 20.21
N ARG A 74 -25.39 -15.46 20.96
CA ARG A 74 -26.71 -14.86 20.62
C ARG A 74 -26.63 -13.98 19.37
N ASP A 75 -25.53 -13.25 19.20
CA ASP A 75 -25.32 -12.40 18.01
C ASP A 75 -25.03 -13.21 16.74
N ARG A 76 -24.72 -14.51 16.86
CA ARG A 76 -24.62 -15.41 15.70
C ARG A 76 -26.00 -15.78 15.15
N THR A 77 -26.99 -15.94 16.02
CA THR A 77 -28.37 -16.31 15.63
C THR A 77 -29.21 -15.13 15.12
N GLN A 78 -28.73 -13.89 15.24
CA GLN A 78 -29.41 -12.70 14.71
C GLN A 78 -28.88 -12.34 13.32
N SER A 79 -29.23 -13.17 12.34
CA SER A 79 -28.98 -12.92 10.92
C SER A 79 -29.77 -11.71 10.45
N ARG A 80 -29.08 -10.60 10.13
CA ARG A 80 -29.69 -9.40 9.52
C ARG A 80 -28.73 -8.67 8.60
N LEU A 81 -29.29 -7.79 7.77
CA LEU A 81 -28.56 -6.86 6.92
C LEU A 81 -29.02 -5.44 7.28
N ASP A 82 -28.08 -4.59 7.68
CA ASP A 82 -28.30 -3.15 7.80
C ASP A 82 -27.56 -2.45 6.64
N ALA A 83 -28.13 -1.39 6.06
CA ALA A 83 -27.51 -0.69 4.94
C ALA A 83 -27.68 0.84 5.00
N GLU A 84 -26.66 1.56 4.54
CA GLU A 84 -26.68 3.02 4.33
C GLU A 84 -26.48 3.28 2.84
N VAL A 85 -27.47 3.86 2.17
CA VAL A 85 -27.39 4.27 0.76
C VAL A 85 -27.05 5.75 0.69
N ARG A 86 -25.93 6.09 0.06
CA ARG A 86 -25.48 7.45 -0.21
C ARG A 86 -25.56 7.72 -1.71
N VAL A 87 -26.05 8.91 -2.07
CA VAL A 87 -26.19 9.37 -3.46
C VAL A 87 -25.93 10.88 -3.58
N GLY A 88 -25.40 11.32 -4.73
CA GLY A 88 -24.99 12.70 -4.96
C GLY A 88 -23.79 13.08 -4.10
N ALA A 89 -23.75 14.30 -3.56
CA ALA A 89 -22.62 14.83 -2.78
C ALA A 89 -22.16 13.95 -1.58
N ASP A 90 -23.00 13.05 -1.06
CA ASP A 90 -22.64 12.11 0.00
C ASP A 90 -21.92 10.83 -0.50
N ALA A 91 -21.77 10.67 -1.82
CA ALA A 91 -21.29 9.46 -2.49
C ALA A 91 -20.15 9.70 -3.49
N GLY A 92 -19.49 10.86 -3.42
CA GLY A 92 -18.44 11.23 -4.37
C GLY A 92 -19.00 11.44 -5.77
N THR A 93 -18.35 10.85 -6.77
CA THR A 93 -18.78 10.91 -8.18
C THR A 93 -19.85 9.86 -8.56
N GLY A 94 -20.23 8.97 -7.62
CA GLY A 94 -20.99 7.76 -7.92
C GLY A 94 -22.19 7.50 -6.99
N GLU A 95 -22.43 6.22 -6.74
CA GLU A 95 -23.38 5.72 -5.73
C GLU A 95 -22.61 4.87 -4.71
N THR A 96 -22.82 5.10 -3.41
CA THR A 96 -22.16 4.32 -2.36
C THR A 96 -23.21 3.61 -1.50
N VAL A 97 -23.07 2.30 -1.33
CA VAL A 97 -23.89 1.51 -0.40
C VAL A 97 -22.95 0.88 0.63
N VAL A 98 -23.14 1.23 1.90
CA VAL A 98 -22.45 0.57 3.02
C VAL A 98 -23.37 -0.52 3.55
N LEU A 99 -22.94 -1.77 3.45
CA LEU A 99 -23.65 -2.98 3.85
C LEU A 99 -23.03 -3.52 5.14
N ARG A 100 -23.80 -3.64 6.22
CA ARG A 100 -23.36 -4.22 7.49
C ARG A 100 -24.05 -5.56 7.69
N LEU A 101 -23.27 -6.63 7.58
CA LEU A 101 -23.75 -8.00 7.62
C LEU A 101 -23.59 -8.56 9.03
N HIS A 102 -24.66 -9.17 9.55
CA HIS A 102 -24.74 -9.73 10.89
C HIS A 102 -25.16 -11.22 10.83
N GLY A 103 -24.67 -12.01 11.79
CA GLY A 103 -25.01 -13.43 11.90
C GLY A 103 -24.58 -14.23 10.66
N GLU A 104 -25.41 -15.19 10.26
CA GLU A 104 -25.09 -16.12 9.15
C GLU A 104 -24.99 -15.41 7.79
N VAL A 105 -25.58 -14.22 7.64
CA VAL A 105 -25.52 -13.42 6.40
C VAL A 105 -24.07 -13.10 6.00
N VAL A 106 -23.15 -13.02 6.97
CA VAL A 106 -21.70 -12.80 6.73
C VAL A 106 -21.09 -13.87 5.81
N HIS A 107 -21.59 -15.11 5.87
CA HIS A 107 -21.15 -16.24 5.04
C HIS A 107 -21.82 -16.28 3.65
N HIS A 108 -22.79 -15.40 3.39
CA HIS A 108 -23.59 -15.32 2.17
C HIS A 108 -23.58 -13.91 1.55
N ALA A 109 -22.50 -13.16 1.78
CA ALA A 109 -22.35 -11.77 1.32
C ALA A 109 -22.52 -11.60 -0.21
N GLN A 110 -22.08 -12.58 -0.99
CA GLN A 110 -22.25 -12.64 -2.45
C GLN A 110 -23.72 -12.59 -2.88
N SER A 111 -24.62 -13.22 -2.12
CA SER A 111 -26.07 -13.20 -2.39
C SER A 111 -26.71 -11.83 -2.12
N VAL A 112 -26.07 -11.01 -1.27
CA VAL A 112 -26.47 -9.60 -1.03
C VAL A 112 -25.91 -8.69 -2.11
N VAL A 113 -24.64 -8.91 -2.52
CA VAL A 113 -23.92 -8.07 -3.49
C VAL A 113 -24.39 -8.27 -4.92
N LEU A 114 -24.57 -9.52 -5.38
CA LEU A 114 -24.95 -9.88 -6.75
C LEU A 114 -26.11 -9.02 -7.33
N PRO A 115 -27.27 -8.88 -6.66
CA PRO A 115 -28.37 -8.05 -7.17
C PRO A 115 -28.12 -6.53 -7.11
N LEU A 116 -27.05 -6.06 -6.46
CA LEU A 116 -26.66 -4.63 -6.36
C LEU A 116 -25.59 -4.23 -7.39
N LEU A 117 -25.02 -5.19 -8.11
CA LEU A 117 -24.04 -4.94 -9.18
C LEU A 117 -24.65 -4.12 -10.33
N LEU A 118 -23.79 -3.48 -11.12
CA LEU A 118 -24.16 -2.94 -12.42
C LEU A 118 -24.16 -4.06 -13.45
N PRO A 119 -25.20 -4.23 -14.28
CA PRO A 119 -25.35 -5.40 -15.16
C PRO A 119 -24.30 -5.48 -16.27
N ASP A 120 -23.84 -4.31 -16.78
CA ASP A 120 -22.97 -4.21 -17.95
C ASP A 120 -21.60 -3.57 -17.63
N ALA A 121 -21.24 -3.44 -16.36
CA ALA A 121 -19.97 -2.85 -15.92
C ALA A 121 -19.11 -3.87 -15.17
N PRO A 122 -17.77 -3.84 -15.34
CA PRO A 122 -16.88 -4.74 -14.62
C PRO A 122 -16.99 -4.55 -13.10
N VAL A 123 -16.72 -5.63 -12.39
CA VAL A 123 -16.72 -5.75 -10.94
C VAL A 123 -15.28 -5.93 -10.48
N VAL A 124 -14.87 -5.04 -9.57
CA VAL A 124 -13.59 -5.10 -8.88
C VAL A 124 -13.88 -5.40 -7.43
N VAL A 125 -13.29 -6.46 -6.87
CA VAL A 125 -13.35 -6.71 -5.42
C VAL A 125 -12.01 -6.36 -4.81
N TRP A 126 -12.04 -5.58 -3.72
CA TRP A 126 -10.86 -5.14 -2.98
C TRP A 126 -10.98 -5.51 -1.50
N TRP A 127 -9.95 -6.18 -0.99
CA TRP A 127 -9.72 -6.43 0.43
C TRP A 127 -8.60 -5.51 0.93
N PRO A 128 -8.90 -4.38 1.60
CA PRO A 128 -7.87 -3.53 2.24
C PRO A 128 -7.15 -4.24 3.39
N VAL A 129 -7.83 -5.19 4.04
CA VAL A 129 -7.35 -6.02 5.15
C VAL A 129 -8.00 -7.40 5.04
N ASN A 130 -7.48 -8.40 5.76
CA ASN A 130 -8.13 -9.70 5.96
C ASN A 130 -8.53 -10.40 4.64
N ALA A 131 -7.66 -10.34 3.63
CA ALA A 131 -7.92 -10.93 2.32
C ALA A 131 -7.96 -12.47 2.39
N PRO A 132 -8.94 -13.15 1.77
CA PRO A 132 -8.98 -14.62 1.71
C PRO A 132 -7.75 -15.12 0.97
N LEU A 133 -7.09 -16.20 1.42
CA LEU A 133 -5.83 -16.67 0.80
C LEU A 133 -5.96 -17.00 -0.70
N ASP A 134 -7.14 -17.47 -1.11
CA ASP A 134 -7.53 -17.66 -2.51
C ASP A 134 -8.64 -16.65 -2.86
N PRO A 135 -8.34 -15.54 -3.56
CA PRO A 135 -9.35 -14.54 -3.90
C PRO A 135 -10.34 -15.04 -4.95
N ALA A 136 -9.91 -15.91 -5.87
CA ALA A 136 -10.73 -16.36 -6.98
C ALA A 136 -11.85 -17.32 -6.51
N ASN A 137 -11.55 -18.15 -5.51
CA ASN A 137 -12.53 -19.04 -4.89
C ASN A 137 -13.30 -18.43 -3.70
N ASP A 138 -13.00 -17.20 -3.26
CA ASP A 138 -13.89 -16.48 -2.33
C ASP A 138 -15.23 -16.15 -3.02
N PRO A 139 -16.39 -16.35 -2.37
CA PRO A 139 -17.69 -16.15 -3.00
C PRO A 139 -17.97 -14.73 -3.53
N LEU A 140 -17.32 -13.69 -2.99
CA LEU A 140 -17.37 -12.33 -3.54
C LEU A 140 -16.36 -12.17 -4.69
N GLY A 141 -15.14 -12.70 -4.53
CA GLY A 141 -14.12 -12.66 -5.58
C GLY A 141 -14.53 -13.36 -6.87
N ALA A 142 -15.28 -14.46 -6.77
CA ALA A 142 -15.89 -15.16 -7.91
C ALA A 142 -16.87 -14.29 -8.74
N LEU A 143 -17.33 -13.14 -8.22
CA LEU A 143 -18.14 -12.17 -8.95
C LEU A 143 -17.30 -11.17 -9.78
N ALA A 144 -15.98 -11.15 -9.60
CA ALA A 144 -15.11 -10.06 -10.03
C ALA A 144 -14.12 -10.45 -11.12
N GLN A 145 -13.94 -9.56 -12.10
CA GLN A 145 -12.87 -9.68 -13.11
C GLN A 145 -11.51 -9.30 -12.51
N ARG A 146 -11.48 -8.30 -11.60
CA ARG A 146 -10.27 -7.85 -10.91
C ARG A 146 -10.41 -8.08 -9.40
N ARG A 147 -9.38 -8.67 -8.77
CA ARG A 147 -9.37 -9.02 -7.34
C ARG A 147 -8.10 -8.45 -6.72
N VAL A 148 -8.27 -7.44 -5.88
CA VAL A 148 -7.20 -6.63 -5.30
C VAL A 148 -7.02 -7.01 -3.83
N THR A 149 -5.84 -7.48 -3.45
CA THR A 149 -5.45 -7.72 -2.05
C THR A 149 -4.42 -6.67 -1.59
N ASP A 150 -4.10 -6.65 -0.30
CA ASP A 150 -3.03 -5.80 0.23
C ASP A 150 -2.19 -6.58 1.25
N THR A 151 -1.20 -7.31 0.75
CA THR A 151 -0.31 -8.16 1.56
C THR A 151 0.52 -7.32 2.53
N TYR A 152 0.68 -6.01 2.31
CA TYR A 152 1.30 -5.09 3.28
C TYR A 152 0.48 -4.93 4.58
N ALA A 153 -0.84 -5.18 4.52
CA ALA A 153 -1.75 -5.14 5.67
C ALA A 153 -1.98 -6.52 6.31
N ALA A 154 -1.27 -7.56 5.86
CA ALA A 154 -1.37 -8.91 6.41
C ALA A 154 -0.58 -9.07 7.72
N GLU A 155 -1.04 -9.94 8.63
CA GLU A 155 -0.28 -10.31 9.84
C GLU A 155 1.01 -11.09 9.51
N GLN A 156 1.04 -11.81 8.38
CA GLN A 156 2.17 -12.64 7.94
C GLN A 156 2.46 -12.43 6.44
N PRO A 157 2.96 -11.25 6.02
CA PRO A 157 3.04 -10.86 4.61
C PRO A 157 3.75 -11.87 3.70
N VAL A 158 4.92 -12.38 4.11
CA VAL A 158 5.71 -13.34 3.32
C VAL A 158 4.98 -14.67 3.13
N ARG A 159 4.26 -15.13 4.16
CA ARG A 159 3.46 -16.36 4.10
C ARG A 159 2.24 -16.19 3.20
N GLU A 160 1.54 -15.05 3.32
CA GLU A 160 0.43 -14.74 2.42
C GLU A 160 0.93 -14.65 0.97
N LEU A 161 2.01 -13.93 0.70
CA LEU A 161 2.60 -13.82 -0.64
C LEU A 161 2.94 -15.19 -1.26
N SER A 162 3.42 -16.13 -0.44
CA SER A 162 3.67 -17.51 -0.88
C SER A 162 2.35 -18.23 -1.21
N ALA A 163 1.32 -18.11 -0.37
CA ALA A 163 -0.01 -18.66 -0.66
C ALA A 163 -0.66 -18.02 -1.90
N ARG A 164 -0.44 -16.72 -2.16
CA ARG A 164 -0.87 -16.06 -3.41
C ARG A 164 -0.25 -16.71 -4.64
N ALA A 165 1.02 -17.12 -4.58
CA ALA A 165 1.69 -17.76 -5.69
C ALA A 165 1.07 -19.13 -6.03
N ASP A 166 0.69 -19.90 -5.01
CA ASP A 166 0.03 -21.20 -5.18
C ASP A 166 -1.39 -21.10 -5.75
N THR A 167 -2.13 -20.02 -5.44
CA THR A 167 -3.54 -19.85 -5.82
C THR A 167 -3.79 -18.83 -6.94
N TYR A 168 -2.73 -18.25 -7.53
CA TYR A 168 -2.84 -17.14 -8.48
C TYR A 168 -3.78 -17.45 -9.66
N THR A 169 -4.77 -16.59 -9.86
CA THR A 169 -5.72 -16.62 -10.97
C THR A 169 -5.65 -15.30 -11.76
N PRO A 170 -5.69 -15.33 -13.11
CA PRO A 170 -5.76 -14.11 -13.92
C PRO A 170 -6.83 -13.13 -13.43
N GLY A 171 -6.43 -11.87 -13.23
CA GLY A 171 -7.24 -10.82 -12.59
C GLY A 171 -6.86 -10.54 -11.13
N ASP A 172 -6.10 -11.43 -10.46
CA ASP A 172 -5.53 -11.16 -9.14
C ASP A 172 -4.42 -10.10 -9.20
N THR A 173 -4.28 -9.32 -8.13
CA THR A 173 -3.23 -8.30 -7.92
C THR A 173 -3.11 -7.98 -6.43
N ASP A 174 -2.00 -7.37 -6.04
CA ASP A 174 -1.76 -6.93 -4.67
C ASP A 174 -1.26 -5.49 -4.64
N LEU A 175 -1.77 -4.66 -3.72
CA LEU A 175 -1.35 -3.27 -3.61
C LEU A 175 0.15 -3.12 -3.29
N SER A 176 0.81 -4.13 -2.71
CA SER A 176 2.27 -4.17 -2.54
C SER A 176 3.03 -4.14 -3.88
N TRP A 177 2.44 -4.70 -4.95
CA TRP A 177 2.97 -4.63 -6.31
C TRP A 177 2.75 -3.26 -6.95
N THR A 178 1.59 -2.65 -6.71
CA THR A 178 1.23 -1.29 -7.15
C THR A 178 2.10 -0.22 -6.46
N ARG A 179 2.45 -0.44 -5.18
CA ARG A 179 3.36 0.44 -4.41
C ARG A 179 4.74 0.57 -5.06
N ILE A 180 5.21 -0.48 -5.74
CA ILE A 180 6.51 -0.49 -6.41
C ILE A 180 6.46 -0.17 -7.90
N THR A 181 5.30 0.16 -8.49
CA THR A 181 5.24 0.63 -9.89
C THR A 181 6.24 1.77 -10.17
N PRO A 182 6.39 2.81 -9.32
CA PRO A 182 7.40 3.85 -9.52
C PRO A 182 8.84 3.32 -9.47
N TRP A 183 9.14 2.41 -8.54
CA TRP A 183 10.46 1.77 -8.42
C TRP A 183 10.81 0.96 -9.66
N ARG A 184 9.87 0.10 -10.12
CA ARG A 184 10.03 -0.72 -11.33
C ARG A 184 10.27 0.15 -12.57
N SER A 185 9.47 1.19 -12.76
CA SER A 185 9.62 2.14 -13.87
C SER A 185 10.97 2.87 -13.85
N MET A 186 11.42 3.33 -12.68
CA MET A 186 12.71 4.04 -12.57
C MET A 186 13.92 3.14 -12.77
N LEU A 187 13.86 1.89 -12.31
CA LEU A 187 14.94 0.91 -12.52
C LEU A 187 15.04 0.47 -13.98
N ALA A 188 13.91 0.22 -14.65
CA ALA A 188 13.87 -0.05 -16.08
C ALA A 188 14.45 1.14 -16.88
N ALA A 189 13.95 2.35 -16.61
CA ALA A 189 14.43 3.57 -17.27
C ALA A 189 15.91 3.88 -16.99
N ALA A 190 16.49 3.41 -15.88
CA ALA A 190 17.92 3.53 -15.60
C ALA A 190 18.76 2.57 -16.45
N LEU A 191 18.29 1.32 -16.63
CA LEU A 191 18.93 0.33 -17.50
C LEU A 191 18.84 0.71 -18.98
N ASP A 192 17.73 1.30 -19.43
CA ASP A 192 17.55 1.81 -20.80
C ASP A 192 18.57 2.89 -21.20
N GLN A 193 19.25 3.51 -20.22
CA GLN A 193 20.24 4.58 -20.46
C GLN A 193 21.69 4.08 -20.55
N VAL A 194 21.98 2.82 -20.18
CA VAL A 194 23.33 2.28 -20.15
C VAL A 194 23.35 0.85 -20.67
N THR A 195 24.07 0.64 -21.78
CA THR A 195 24.35 -0.70 -22.28
C THR A 195 25.33 -1.40 -21.33
N CYS A 196 24.80 -2.16 -20.38
CA CYS A 196 25.55 -2.86 -19.35
C CYS A 196 25.02 -4.28 -19.13
N GLU A 197 25.84 -5.12 -18.53
CA GLU A 197 25.47 -6.45 -18.03
C GLU A 197 25.32 -6.36 -16.51
N VAL A 198 24.10 -6.54 -16.00
CA VAL A 198 23.86 -6.66 -14.56
C VAL A 198 24.35 -8.02 -14.09
N LYS A 199 25.08 -8.06 -12.96
CA LYS A 199 25.68 -9.28 -12.40
C LYS A 199 25.04 -9.72 -11.09
N ALA A 200 24.55 -8.77 -10.31
CA ALA A 200 23.84 -8.99 -9.05
C ALA A 200 23.01 -7.76 -8.70
N VAL A 201 21.97 -7.96 -7.89
CA VAL A 201 21.14 -6.89 -7.34
C VAL A 201 21.03 -7.03 -5.83
N GLU A 202 20.97 -5.91 -5.14
CA GLU A 202 20.55 -5.80 -3.74
C GLU A 202 19.27 -4.95 -3.66
N VAL A 203 18.28 -5.44 -2.92
CA VAL A 203 17.04 -4.73 -2.58
C VAL A 203 17.01 -4.50 -1.07
N GLU A 204 16.98 -3.24 -0.67
CA GLU A 204 17.12 -2.79 0.72
C GLU A 204 15.78 -2.20 1.23
N GLY A 205 15.34 -2.60 2.42
CA GLY A 205 14.11 -2.07 3.02
C GLY A 205 13.75 -2.64 4.39
N GLU A 206 12.54 -2.33 4.85
CA GLU A 206 11.94 -2.88 6.08
C GLU A 206 11.89 -4.42 6.07
N GLU A 207 12.07 -5.03 7.25
CA GLU A 207 11.87 -6.46 7.47
C GLU A 207 10.43 -6.89 7.16
N PHE A 208 10.27 -8.08 6.58
CA PHE A 208 8.98 -8.67 6.16
C PHE A 208 8.14 -7.84 5.18
N ASN A 209 8.71 -6.81 4.54
CA ASN A 209 7.97 -5.95 3.62
C ASN A 209 7.72 -6.66 2.27
N PRO A 210 6.47 -7.01 1.91
CA PRO A 210 6.16 -7.74 0.68
C PRO A 210 6.48 -6.96 -0.60
N SER A 211 6.58 -5.63 -0.51
CA SER A 211 7.03 -4.80 -1.64
C SER A 211 8.50 -5.05 -1.98
N CYS A 212 9.33 -5.32 -0.98
CA CYS A 212 10.75 -5.65 -1.16
C CYS A 212 10.90 -7.05 -1.77
N GLU A 213 10.18 -8.05 -1.26
CA GLU A 213 10.18 -9.40 -1.82
C GLU A 213 9.67 -9.41 -3.27
N LEU A 214 8.55 -8.73 -3.57
CA LEU A 214 8.02 -8.61 -4.93
C LEU A 214 8.98 -7.93 -5.90
N LEU A 215 9.67 -6.86 -5.47
CA LEU A 215 10.66 -6.19 -6.32
C LEU A 215 11.89 -7.08 -6.56
N ALA A 216 12.34 -7.78 -5.52
CA ALA A 216 13.47 -8.71 -5.62
C ALA A 216 13.15 -9.89 -6.54
N MET A 217 11.97 -10.50 -6.42
CA MET A 217 11.51 -11.58 -7.30
C MET A 217 11.40 -11.11 -8.76
N TRP A 218 10.85 -9.91 -9.01
CA TRP A 218 10.76 -9.35 -10.36
C TRP A 218 12.12 -9.09 -10.99
N LEU A 219 13.08 -8.54 -10.24
CA LEU A 219 14.43 -8.30 -10.75
C LEU A 219 15.18 -9.61 -11.00
N ALA A 220 15.01 -10.62 -10.14
CA ALA A 220 15.60 -11.95 -10.35
C ALA A 220 15.04 -12.63 -11.61
N ASP A 221 13.71 -12.64 -11.76
CA ASP A 221 12.98 -13.23 -12.90
C ASP A 221 13.31 -12.55 -14.24
N ARG A 222 13.47 -11.22 -14.24
CA ARG A 222 13.68 -10.46 -15.50
C ARG A 222 15.13 -10.26 -15.91
N LEU A 223 16.08 -10.36 -14.99
CA LEU A 223 17.50 -10.20 -15.30
C LEU A 223 18.26 -11.53 -15.30
N ASP A 224 17.70 -12.61 -14.75
CA ASP A 224 18.38 -13.90 -14.53
C ASP A 224 19.68 -13.76 -13.71
N VAL A 225 19.64 -12.90 -12.69
CA VAL A 225 20.77 -12.58 -11.80
C VAL A 225 20.43 -12.90 -10.35
N PRO A 226 21.43 -13.18 -9.50
CA PRO A 226 21.22 -13.26 -8.07
C PRO A 226 20.76 -11.92 -7.48
N VAL A 227 19.68 -12.00 -6.68
CA VAL A 227 19.15 -10.86 -5.93
C VAL A 227 19.23 -11.12 -4.44
N ARG A 228 19.95 -10.27 -3.72
CA ARG A 228 20.06 -10.24 -2.26
C ARG A 228 19.05 -9.26 -1.67
N ARG A 229 18.58 -9.56 -0.46
CA ARG A 229 17.81 -8.61 0.36
C ARG A 229 18.68 -8.10 1.49
N SER A 230 18.49 -6.84 1.87
CA SER A 230 19.11 -6.24 3.06
C SER A 230 18.09 -5.42 3.86
N LEU A 231 18.34 -5.32 5.16
CA LEU A 231 17.45 -4.67 6.10
C LEU A 231 17.89 -3.22 6.32
N SER A 232 16.92 -2.31 6.36
CA SER A 232 17.10 -0.92 6.75
C SER A 232 16.07 -0.49 7.80
N GLY A 233 16.28 0.69 8.39
CA GLY A 233 15.32 1.29 9.32
C GLY A 233 14.01 1.77 8.67
N GLY A 234 13.82 1.58 7.37
CA GLY A 234 12.65 2.07 6.63
C GLY A 234 12.67 3.59 6.38
N PRO A 235 11.55 4.20 5.94
CA PRO A 235 10.22 3.59 5.87
C PRO A 235 9.92 2.93 4.52
N GLY A 236 9.71 1.63 4.54
CA GLY A 236 9.40 0.77 3.38
C GLY A 236 10.65 0.30 2.65
N LEU A 237 10.58 0.29 1.32
CA LEU A 237 11.74 0.06 0.46
C LEU A 237 12.63 1.32 0.46
N THR A 238 13.92 1.17 0.74
CA THR A 238 14.86 2.30 0.90
C THR A 238 15.89 2.38 -0.21
N ALA A 239 16.40 1.27 -0.73
CA ALA A 239 17.32 1.33 -1.86
C ALA A 239 17.24 0.10 -2.78
N VAL A 240 17.71 0.27 -4.01
CA VAL A 240 18.08 -0.83 -4.92
C VAL A 240 19.45 -0.53 -5.50
N ARG A 241 20.36 -1.50 -5.43
CA ARG A 241 21.74 -1.38 -5.92
C ARG A 241 22.00 -2.50 -6.91
N MET A 242 22.29 -2.16 -8.17
CA MET A 242 22.58 -3.11 -9.24
C MET A 242 24.07 -3.03 -9.57
N ALA A 243 24.80 -4.14 -9.38
CA ALA A 243 26.20 -4.25 -9.75
C ALA A 243 26.30 -4.65 -11.22
N THR A 244 26.96 -3.85 -12.06
CA THR A 244 27.10 -4.09 -13.50
C THR A 244 28.56 -4.18 -13.92
N ASN A 245 28.82 -4.65 -15.15
CA ASN A 245 30.15 -4.63 -15.74
C ASN A 245 30.73 -3.21 -16.00
N THR A 246 29.89 -2.18 -16.06
CA THR A 246 30.31 -0.78 -16.29
C THR A 246 30.30 0.09 -15.02
N GLY A 247 29.87 -0.46 -13.88
CA GLY A 247 29.75 0.26 -12.62
C GLY A 247 28.49 -0.07 -11.82
N GLN A 248 28.26 0.63 -10.72
CA GLN A 248 27.02 0.48 -9.95
C GLN A 248 25.92 1.41 -10.48
N ILE A 249 24.68 0.91 -10.49
CA ILE A 249 23.46 1.73 -10.60
C ILE A 249 22.77 1.67 -9.24
N VAL A 250 22.45 2.82 -8.67
CA VAL A 250 21.86 2.94 -7.33
C VAL A 250 20.62 3.82 -7.41
N LEU A 251 19.50 3.33 -6.89
CA LEU A 251 18.31 4.13 -6.60
C LEU A 251 18.09 4.11 -5.09
N ASP A 252 18.39 5.23 -4.42
CA ASP A 252 18.40 5.34 -2.96
C ASP A 252 17.39 6.39 -2.48
N ARG A 253 16.55 6.05 -1.50
CA ARG A 253 15.43 6.87 -0.97
C ARG A 253 15.41 6.78 0.56
N ALA A 254 16.51 7.19 1.19
CA ALA A 254 16.67 7.19 2.64
C ALA A 254 15.57 7.93 3.44
N ASP A 255 14.95 8.99 2.90
CA ASP A 255 13.95 9.81 3.61
C ASP A 255 12.48 9.44 3.31
N GLY A 256 12.24 8.45 2.44
CA GLY A 256 10.89 8.04 2.02
C GLY A 256 10.17 8.96 1.03
N SER A 257 10.79 10.08 0.60
CA SER A 257 10.18 11.11 -0.23
C SER A 257 10.90 11.33 -1.58
N LEU A 258 12.19 11.63 -1.55
CA LEU A 258 13.00 11.95 -2.72
C LEU A 258 14.08 10.87 -2.87
N ALA A 259 14.16 10.29 -4.05
CA ALA A 259 15.21 9.32 -4.35
C ALA A 259 16.34 9.97 -5.13
N THR A 260 17.56 9.51 -4.91
CA THR A 260 18.73 9.78 -5.74
C THR A 260 18.96 8.58 -6.65
N LEU A 261 18.88 8.81 -7.97
CA LEU A 261 19.37 7.86 -8.98
C LEU A 261 20.82 8.22 -9.33
N SER A 262 21.74 7.34 -8.95
CA SER A 262 23.16 7.41 -9.32
C SER A 262 23.48 6.33 -10.36
N ILE A 263 24.24 6.72 -11.38
CA ILE A 263 24.73 5.83 -12.44
C ILE A 263 26.19 6.20 -12.69
N GLN A 264 27.10 5.24 -12.60
CA GLN A 264 28.53 5.50 -12.76
C GLN A 264 28.84 6.22 -14.09
N GLY A 265 29.54 7.36 -14.00
CA GLY A 265 29.87 8.22 -15.14
C GLY A 265 28.79 9.23 -15.55
N GLN A 266 27.65 9.26 -14.86
CA GLN A 266 26.59 10.26 -15.03
C GLN A 266 26.42 11.10 -13.75
N PRO A 267 25.90 12.34 -13.82
CA PRO A 267 25.53 13.08 -12.63
C PRO A 267 24.33 12.44 -11.93
N ASP A 268 24.34 12.48 -10.60
CA ASP A 268 23.22 12.06 -9.75
C ASP A 268 21.95 12.85 -10.07
N ARG A 269 20.80 12.18 -10.02
CA ARG A 269 19.50 12.77 -10.33
C ARG A 269 18.52 12.56 -9.20
N ALA A 270 17.92 13.67 -8.76
CA ALA A 270 16.77 13.64 -7.86
C ALA A 270 15.52 13.14 -8.61
N VAL A 271 14.81 12.19 -8.01
CA VAL A 271 13.64 11.50 -8.56
C VAL A 271 12.51 11.55 -7.53
N ALA A 272 11.34 12.01 -7.94
CA ALA A 272 10.15 11.99 -7.09
C ALA A 272 9.67 10.55 -6.90
N LEU A 273 9.99 9.95 -5.75
CA LEU A 273 9.71 8.56 -5.44
C LEU A 273 8.95 8.43 -4.12
N LYS A 274 8.04 9.38 -3.85
CA LYS A 274 7.26 9.44 -2.60
C LYS A 274 6.53 8.12 -2.32
N ARG A 275 6.32 7.80 -1.04
CA ARG A 275 5.31 6.81 -0.64
C ARG A 275 3.94 7.24 -1.17
N ARG A 276 3.14 6.26 -1.62
CA ARG A 276 1.83 6.46 -2.24
C ARG A 276 0.71 6.09 -1.27
N GLU A 277 -0.30 6.93 -1.23
CA GLU A 277 -1.53 6.69 -0.45
C GLU A 277 -2.38 5.60 -1.10
N THR A 278 -3.17 4.88 -0.29
CA THR A 278 -4.05 3.79 -0.76
C THR A 278 -5.02 4.24 -1.87
N ALA A 279 -5.46 5.50 -1.85
CA ALA A 279 -6.26 6.09 -2.94
C ALA A 279 -5.52 6.10 -4.29
N GLU A 280 -4.22 6.46 -4.31
CA GLU A 280 -3.42 6.48 -5.54
C GLU A 280 -3.14 5.08 -6.08
N LEU A 281 -3.08 4.09 -5.20
CA LEU A 281 -2.85 2.69 -5.56
C LEU A 281 -4.12 2.07 -6.13
N ILE A 282 -5.27 2.27 -5.47
CA ILE A 282 -6.55 1.79 -5.98
C ILE A 282 -6.92 2.49 -7.29
N ALA A 283 -6.69 3.79 -7.44
CA ALA A 283 -6.87 4.45 -8.74
C ALA A 283 -6.05 3.76 -9.85
N GLU A 284 -4.78 3.42 -9.59
CA GLU A 284 -3.96 2.69 -10.57
C GLU A 284 -4.51 1.31 -10.93
N GLU A 285 -4.94 0.51 -9.96
CA GLU A 285 -5.55 -0.81 -10.20
C GLU A 285 -6.90 -0.75 -10.92
N LEU A 286 -7.58 0.40 -10.90
CA LEU A 286 -8.83 0.63 -11.64
C LEU A 286 -8.62 1.14 -13.08
N ARG A 287 -7.40 1.61 -13.45
CA ARG A 287 -7.08 2.04 -14.83
C ARG A 287 -7.04 0.88 -15.82
N ARG A 288 -6.60 -0.30 -15.39
CA ARG A 288 -6.44 -1.47 -16.24
C ARG A 288 -6.88 -2.73 -15.52
N LEU A 289 -7.92 -3.37 -16.06
CA LEU A 289 -8.54 -4.56 -15.46
C LEU A 289 -8.09 -5.88 -16.09
N ASP A 290 -7.23 -5.82 -17.12
CA ASP A 290 -6.56 -6.99 -17.67
C ASP A 290 -5.66 -7.67 -16.63
N PRO A 291 -5.37 -8.98 -16.77
CA PRO A 291 -4.32 -9.63 -15.99
C PRO A 291 -2.96 -8.91 -16.11
N ASP A 292 -2.26 -8.74 -14.99
CA ASP A 292 -0.86 -8.31 -14.99
C ASP A 292 0.05 -9.56 -15.05
N ASP A 293 0.51 -9.90 -16.26
CA ASP A 293 1.43 -11.00 -16.49
C ASP A 293 2.81 -10.79 -15.84
N THR A 294 3.21 -9.53 -15.56
CA THR A 294 4.48 -9.23 -14.89
C THR A 294 4.37 -9.47 -13.38
N TYR A 295 3.24 -9.11 -12.76
CA TYR A 295 2.90 -9.54 -11.41
C TYR A 295 2.86 -11.06 -11.32
N ALA A 296 2.17 -11.73 -12.25
CA ALA A 296 2.06 -13.18 -12.28
C ALA A 296 3.43 -13.88 -12.38
N SER A 297 4.35 -13.35 -13.20
CA SER A 297 5.72 -13.86 -13.36
C SER A 297 6.53 -13.68 -12.06
N ALA A 298 6.56 -12.47 -11.52
CA ALA A 298 7.28 -12.15 -10.28
C ALA A 298 6.76 -12.98 -9.09
N LEU A 299 5.44 -13.16 -8.98
CA LEU A 299 4.83 -13.97 -7.93
C LEU A 299 5.17 -15.47 -8.07
N ARG A 300 5.17 -16.01 -9.31
CA ARG A 300 5.53 -17.41 -9.61
C ARG A 300 7.02 -17.71 -9.50
N PHE A 301 7.89 -16.70 -9.50
CA PHE A 301 9.30 -16.87 -9.18
C PHE A 301 9.43 -17.44 -7.75
N GLY A 302 8.65 -16.90 -6.81
CA GLY A 302 8.52 -17.40 -5.43
C GLY A 302 9.64 -16.94 -4.51
N VAL A 303 9.28 -16.53 -3.29
CA VAL A 303 10.21 -15.93 -2.31
C VAL A 303 11.36 -16.89 -1.97
N GLU A 304 11.08 -18.19 -1.92
CA GLU A 304 12.05 -19.25 -1.61
C GLU A 304 13.17 -19.39 -2.65
N ARG A 305 13.01 -18.85 -3.85
CA ARG A 305 14.09 -18.83 -4.88
C ARG A 305 15.03 -17.64 -4.75
N LEU A 306 14.68 -16.63 -3.94
CA LEU A 306 15.60 -15.54 -3.64
C LEU A 306 16.71 -16.06 -2.73
N ASN A 307 17.92 -16.17 -3.27
CA ASN A 307 19.06 -16.77 -2.60
C ASN A 307 19.52 -15.91 -1.40
N PRO A 308 19.67 -16.47 -0.18
CA PRO A 308 20.23 -15.74 0.96
C PRO A 308 21.77 -15.72 1.00
N SER A 309 22.45 -16.49 0.14
CA SER A 309 23.78 -17.02 0.44
C SER A 309 24.89 -16.75 -0.59
N LEU A 310 24.80 -15.70 -1.39
CA LEU A 310 25.95 -15.23 -2.19
C LEU A 310 26.75 -14.16 -1.42
N PRO A 311 28.08 -14.33 -1.24
CA PRO A 311 28.93 -13.32 -0.63
C PRO A 311 28.95 -12.05 -1.47
N VAL A 312 28.96 -10.89 -0.79
CA VAL A 312 29.21 -9.61 -1.43
C VAL A 312 30.71 -9.56 -1.78
N PRO A 313 31.10 -9.28 -3.04
CA PRO A 313 32.45 -8.77 -3.29
C PRO A 313 32.51 -7.38 -2.65
N GLU A 314 33.28 -7.25 -1.57
CA GLU A 314 33.46 -5.96 -0.90
C GLU A 314 33.91 -4.90 -1.92
N PRO A 315 33.38 -3.66 -1.85
CA PRO A 315 33.88 -2.59 -2.69
C PRO A 315 35.36 -2.38 -2.38
N GLU A 316 36.19 -2.41 -3.42
CA GLU A 316 37.64 -2.29 -3.29
C GLU A 316 37.99 -0.91 -2.70
N VAL A 317 38.22 -0.86 -1.39
CA VAL A 317 38.48 0.38 -0.67
C VAL A 317 39.84 0.88 -1.12
N ALA A 318 39.84 1.93 -1.95
CA ALA A 318 41.05 2.61 -2.38
C ALA A 318 41.92 2.96 -1.15
N PRO A 319 43.24 2.69 -1.19
CA PRO A 319 44.08 2.80 -0.01
C PRO A 319 44.06 4.25 0.50
N LYS A 320 43.61 4.42 1.75
CA LYS A 320 43.79 5.68 2.47
C LYS A 320 45.28 5.98 2.55
N GLY A 321 45.69 7.13 2.03
CA GLY A 321 47.06 7.61 2.17
C GLY A 321 47.46 7.73 3.63
N GLU A 322 48.73 7.49 3.92
CA GLU A 322 49.31 7.59 5.25
C GLU A 322 49.23 9.03 5.77
N GLU A 323 48.34 9.29 6.74
CA GLU A 323 48.50 10.44 7.62
C GLU A 323 49.55 10.09 8.68
N ALA A 324 50.71 10.75 8.58
CA ALA A 324 51.84 10.52 9.47
C ALA A 324 51.49 10.87 10.93
N ALA A 325 51.68 9.91 11.83
CA ALA A 325 51.56 10.14 13.26
C ALA A 325 52.62 11.13 13.74
N VAL A 326 52.20 12.20 14.43
CA VAL A 326 53.08 13.03 15.26
C VAL A 326 52.80 12.68 16.71
N GLU A 327 53.76 11.99 17.32
CA GLU A 327 53.74 11.54 18.70
C GLU A 327 54.15 12.69 19.64
N ALA A 328 53.34 12.99 20.65
CA ALA A 328 53.70 13.91 21.73
C ALA A 328 52.98 13.51 23.02
N ALA A 329 53.73 12.92 23.96
CA ALA A 329 53.24 12.52 25.27
C ALA A 329 53.58 13.56 26.36
N ALA A 330 52.66 13.80 27.30
CA ALA A 330 52.94 14.06 28.72
C ALA A 330 51.63 14.18 29.53
N GLU A 331 51.61 13.61 30.74
CA GLU A 331 50.48 13.69 31.68
C GLU A 331 50.54 14.92 32.61
N ALA A 332 49.35 15.29 33.10
CA ALA A 332 49.06 15.86 34.43
C ALA A 332 49.72 17.19 34.89
N SER A 333 48.89 18.24 34.98
CA SER A 333 48.67 18.98 36.25
C SER A 333 47.53 20.02 36.16
N ALA A 334 46.70 20.08 37.20
CA ALA A 334 45.84 21.22 37.57
C ALA A 334 46.49 21.89 38.83
N PRO A 335 46.18 23.15 39.26
CA PRO A 335 44.82 23.73 39.29
C PRO A 335 44.70 25.28 39.16
N GLU A 336 43.47 25.77 39.46
CA GLU A 336 43.09 27.10 40.01
C GLU A 336 43.01 28.40 39.15
N ALA A 337 41.76 28.76 38.85
CA ALA A 337 41.04 30.00 39.25
C ALA A 337 41.53 31.43 38.87
N GLN A 338 40.70 32.12 38.06
CA GLN A 338 40.08 33.45 38.31
C GLN A 338 39.07 33.77 37.17
N ALA A 339 37.80 34.11 37.47
CA ALA A 339 37.20 35.47 37.44
C ALA A 339 37.27 36.17 36.05
N GLU A 340 36.23 36.77 35.46
CA GLU A 340 35.02 37.45 35.99
C GLU A 340 33.80 37.34 35.05
N ALA A 341 32.59 37.50 35.59
CA ALA A 341 31.41 37.95 34.83
C ALA A 341 30.35 38.59 35.77
N PRO A 342 29.91 39.84 35.57
CA PRO A 342 28.92 40.49 36.42
C PRO A 342 27.47 40.35 35.93
N VAL A 343 26.64 39.73 36.76
CA VAL A 343 25.38 40.27 37.32
C VAL A 343 24.56 41.24 36.44
N ASN A 344 23.32 40.85 36.08
CA ASN A 344 22.14 41.38 36.80
C ASN A 344 20.84 40.58 36.60
N ASP A 345 20.07 40.46 37.68
CA ASP A 345 18.74 39.87 37.74
C ASP A 345 17.62 40.87 37.37
N ALA A 346 16.47 40.35 36.92
CA ALA A 346 15.19 41.08 36.97
C ALA A 346 13.98 40.13 37.10
N ALA A 347 13.85 39.54 38.28
CA ALA A 347 12.62 39.19 39.03
C ALA A 347 11.31 38.81 38.28
N GLU A 348 10.75 37.66 38.67
CA GLU A 348 9.30 37.41 38.68
C GLU A 348 8.54 38.49 39.47
N ASN A 349 7.30 38.83 39.05
CA ASN A 349 6.25 38.96 40.07
C ASN A 349 4.81 38.72 39.57
N THR A 350 4.04 38.18 40.50
CA THR A 350 2.64 37.73 40.48
C THR A 350 1.57 38.69 39.96
N ALA A 351 0.44 38.12 39.50
CA ALA A 351 -0.91 38.65 39.79
C ALA A 351 -2.00 37.54 39.75
N LYS A 352 -3.01 37.65 40.62
CA LYS A 352 -4.18 36.74 40.77
C LYS A 352 -5.47 37.54 40.58
N LYS A 353 -6.55 36.89 40.06
CA LYS A 353 -7.99 37.33 40.13
C LYS A 353 -8.29 38.65 39.37
N ALA A 354 -9.52 39.06 38.99
CA ALA A 354 -10.89 38.51 38.86
C ALA A 354 -11.77 39.62 38.22
N ALA A 355 -12.98 39.44 37.68
CA ALA A 355 -13.78 38.29 37.19
C ALA A 355 -15.04 38.84 36.44
N ALA A 356 -15.78 37.96 35.75
CA ALA A 356 -17.17 38.12 35.27
C ALA A 356 -17.52 39.28 34.29
N LYS A 357 -18.12 38.92 33.15
CA LYS A 357 -19.59 38.93 33.01
C LYS A 357 -20.06 37.97 31.92
#